data_AF-A0AAU4AWX9-F1
#
_entry.id   AF-A0AAU4AWX9-F1
#
_cell.length_a   1.000
_cell.length_b   1.000
_cell.length_c   1.000
_cell.angle_alpha   90.00
_cell.angle_beta   90.00
_cell.angle_gamma   90.00
#
_symmetry.space_group_name_H-M   'P 1'
#
loop_
_entity.id
_entity.type
_entity.pdbx_description
1 polymer ?
#
loop_
_entity_poly.entity_id
_entity_poly.type
_entity_poly.pdbx_seq_one_letter_code
_entity_poly.pdbx_strand_id
1 'polypeptide(L)' 'MGIPHDVLIDPRDGTGIVHSLPGYPQRTPSVFGDTVSVGPWKLDTSVLQTYAPPCTATGGVATERRAEAEGA' A
#
# COMPACT_ATOMS: atom_id res chain seq x y z
N MET A 1 -14.69 -9.63 -23.25
CA MET A 1 -13.31 -9.41 -22.75
C MET A 1 -13.33 -9.71 -21.26
N GLY A 2 -12.97 -10.92 -20.83
CA GLY A 2 -13.11 -11.35 -19.44
C GLY A 2 -11.76 -11.82 -18.91
N ILE A 3 -11.14 -11.01 -18.06
CA ILE A 3 -9.98 -11.47 -17.28
C ILE A 3 -10.57 -12.35 -16.17
N PRO A 4 -10.21 -13.64 -16.10
CA PRO A 4 -10.83 -14.55 -15.15
C PRO A 4 -10.38 -14.29 -13.70
N HIS A 5 -9.19 -13.72 -13.52
CA HIS A 5 -8.63 -13.37 -12.22
C HIS A 5 -7.85 -12.06 -12.33
N ASP A 6 -8.20 -11.07 -11.51
CA ASP A 6 -7.43 -9.84 -11.38
C ASP A 6 -7.18 -9.51 -9.91
N VAL A 7 -6.11 -8.75 -9.69
CA VAL A 7 -5.72 -8.28 -8.37
C VAL A 7 -5.39 -6.79 -8.47
N LEU A 8 -6.00 -6.00 -7.60
CA LEU A 8 -5.66 -4.60 -7.36
C LEU A 8 -4.87 -4.54 -6.06
N ILE A 9 -3.66 -4.00 -6.11
CA ILE A 9 -2.84 -3.76 -4.93
C ILE A 9 -2.67 -2.26 -4.79
N ASP A 10 -3.03 -1.71 -3.62
CA ASP A 10 -2.70 -0.37 -3.21
C ASP A 10 -1.62 -0.39 -2.11
N PRO A 11 -0.35 -0.09 -2.47
CA PRO A 11 0.76 -0.05 -1.51
C PRO A 11 0.67 1.11 -0.51
N ARG A 12 -0.19 2.12 -0.74
CA ARG A 12 -0.29 3.31 0.12
C ARG A 12 -1.08 2.99 1.38
N ASP A 13 -2.24 2.37 1.18
CA ASP A 13 -3.11 1.93 2.27
C ASP A 13 -2.72 0.53 2.79
N GLY A 14 -1.80 -0.14 2.07
CA GLY A 14 -1.39 -1.50 2.40
C GLY A 14 -2.52 -2.51 2.18
N THR A 15 -3.40 -2.24 1.22
CA THR A 15 -4.57 -3.08 0.96
C THR A 15 -4.52 -3.66 -0.44
N GLY A 16 -5.12 -4.84 -0.63
CA GLY A 16 -5.30 -5.43 -1.94
C GLY A 16 -6.67 -6.06 -2.08
N ILE A 17 -7.18 -6.11 -3.31
CA ILE A 17 -8.46 -6.71 -3.65
C ILE A 17 -8.22 -7.75 -4.74
N VAL A 18 -8.60 -8.99 -4.47
CA VAL A 18 -8.62 -10.05 -5.48
C VAL A 18 -10.03 -10.19 -6.02
N HIS A 19 -10.15 -10.29 -7.34
CA HIS A 19 -11.36 -10.74 -7.99
C HIS A 19 -11.12 -12.06 -8.71
N SER A 20 -12.02 -13.01 -8.49
CA SER A 20 -11.93 -14.39 -9.00
C SER A 20 -13.14 -14.82 -9.82
N LEU A 21 -14.13 -13.92 -9.97
CA LEU A 21 -15.38 -14.20 -10.68
C LEU A 21 -15.63 -13.15 -11.77
N PRO A 22 -16.18 -13.56 -12.92
CA PRO A 22 -16.57 -12.62 -13.97
C PRO A 22 -17.62 -11.64 -13.44
N GLY A 23 -17.40 -10.35 -13.71
CA GLY A 23 -18.26 -9.26 -13.20
C GLY A 23 -17.88 -8.75 -11.81
N TYR A 24 -16.78 -9.24 -11.22
CA TYR A 24 -16.20 -8.76 -9.96
C TYR A 24 -17.17 -8.74 -8.75
N PRO A 25 -18.06 -9.75 -8.56
CA PRO A 25 -19.04 -9.75 -7.46
C PRO A 25 -18.42 -10.04 -6.09
N GLN A 26 -17.19 -10.56 -6.05
CA GLN A 26 -16.49 -10.95 -4.84
C GLN A 26 -15.17 -10.18 -4.78
N ARG A 27 -14.97 -9.50 -3.65
CA ARG A 27 -13.77 -8.74 -3.32
C ARG A 27 -13.21 -9.29 -2.03
N THR A 28 -12.07 -9.95 -2.10
CA THR A 28 -11.39 -10.42 -0.90
C THR A 28 -10.34 -9.38 -0.49
N PRO A 29 -10.48 -8.74 0.68
CA PRO A 29 -9.45 -7.84 1.19
C PRO A 29 -8.19 -8.64 1.52
N SER A 30 -7.05 -8.07 1.18
CA SER A 30 -5.71 -8.61 1.46
C SER A 30 -4.82 -7.49 2.00
N VAL A 31 -3.79 -7.88 2.73
CA VAL A 31 -2.83 -6.96 3.34
C VAL A 31 -1.57 -6.94 2.48
N PHE A 32 -1.00 -5.76 2.28
CA PHE A 32 0.28 -5.59 1.60
C PHE A 32 1.41 -6.16 2.46
N GLY A 33 2.28 -6.96 1.85
CA GLY A 33 3.32 -7.74 2.52
C GLY A 33 2.98 -9.22 2.67
N ASP A 34 1.74 -9.63 2.42
CA ASP A 34 1.32 -11.04 2.42
C ASP A 34 1.45 -11.69 1.03
N THR A 35 1.42 -13.03 1.02
CA THR A 35 1.29 -13.82 -0.21
C THR A 35 -0.18 -13.99 -0.58
N VAL A 36 -0.60 -13.36 -1.69
CA VAL A 36 -1.97 -13.39 -2.19
C VAL A 36 -2.12 -14.47 -3.26
N SER A 37 -3.20 -15.27 -3.19
CA SER A 37 -3.51 -16.27 -4.22
C SER A 37 -4.45 -15.69 -5.27
N VAL A 38 -4.05 -15.72 -6.53
CA VAL A 38 -4.79 -15.21 -7.68
C VAL A 38 -5.02 -16.38 -8.64
N GLY A 39 -6.11 -17.12 -8.43
CA GLY A 39 -6.36 -18.36 -9.14
C GLY A 39 -5.22 -19.37 -8.95
N PRO A 40 -4.56 -19.85 -10.01
CA PRO A 40 -3.43 -20.77 -9.90
C PRO A 40 -2.10 -20.09 -9.48
N TRP A 41 -2.05 -18.76 -9.43
CA TRP A 41 -0.82 -18.01 -9.14
C TRP A 41 -0.76 -17.57 -7.67
N LYS A 42 0.48 -17.45 -7.17
CA LYS A 42 0.77 -16.84 -5.88
C LYS A 42 1.62 -15.60 -6.10
N LEU A 43 1.17 -14.48 -5.55
CA LEU A 43 1.88 -13.21 -5.61
C LEU A 43 2.34 -12.85 -4.20
N ASP A 44 3.65 -12.85 -4.00
CA ASP A 44 4.25 -12.23 -2.82
C ASP A 44 4.19 -10.71 -3.01
N THR A 45 3.42 -10.01 -2.17
CA THR A 45 3.28 -8.56 -2.29
C THR A 45 4.42 -7.80 -1.58
N SER A 46 5.22 -8.48 -0.74
CA SER A 46 6.35 -7.86 -0.03
C SER A 46 7.50 -7.45 -0.96
N VAL A 47 7.61 -8.08 -2.13
CA VAL A 47 8.63 -7.77 -3.14
C VAL A 47 8.23 -6.62 -4.06
N LEU A 48 6.99 -6.13 -3.97
CA LEU A 48 6.52 -5.01 -4.77
C LEU A 48 7.08 -3.69 -4.23
N GLN A 49 7.54 -2.82 -5.13
CA GLN A 49 8.03 -1.50 -4.73
C GLN A 49 6.88 -0.63 -4.22
N THR A 50 7.08 -0.02 -3.06
CA THR A 50 6.19 1.02 -2.54
C THR A 50 6.58 2.38 -3.12
N TYR A 51 5.62 3.30 -3.24
CA TYR A 51 5.85 4.64 -3.79
C TYR A 51 6.77 5.53 -2.94
N ALA A 52 7.09 5.11 -1.72
CA ALA A 52 8.13 5.65 -0.86
C ALA A 52 8.44 4.62 0.23
N PRO A 53 9.64 4.60 0.83
CA PRO A 53 9.81 3.93 2.12
C PRO A 53 8.73 4.43 3.08
N PRO A 54 8.16 3.58 3.96
CA PRO A 54 7.27 4.06 5.00
C PRO A 54 7.98 5.23 5.67
N CYS A 55 7.26 6.35 5.85
CA CYS A 55 7.77 7.47 6.61
C CYS A 55 8.10 6.92 7.99
N THR A 56 9.35 6.50 8.14
CA THR A 56 9.88 6.02 9.38
C THR A 56 10.00 7.33 10.11
N ALA A 57 9.02 7.63 10.96
CA ALA A 57 9.18 8.65 11.97
C ALA A 57 10.26 8.14 12.95
N THR A 58 11.49 7.97 12.46
CA THR A 58 12.69 7.99 13.25
C THR A 58 12.67 9.36 13.89
N GLY A 59 12.42 9.38 15.20
CA GLY A 59 12.19 10.57 16.00
C GLY A 59 13.32 11.60 15.95
N GLY A 60 13.43 12.30 14.82
CA GLY A 60 14.03 13.60 14.72
C GLY A 60 12.94 14.60 15.03
N VAL A 61 12.91 15.05 16.29
CA VAL A 61 12.16 16.25 16.69
C VAL A 61 12.49 17.33 15.67
N ALA A 62 11.52 17.73 14.85
CA ALA A 62 11.62 18.96 14.09
C ALA A 62 11.62 20.10 15.10
N THR A 63 12.81 20.43 15.62
CA THR A 63 13.01 21.67 16.38
C THR A 63 12.89 22.80 15.37
N GLU A 64 11.69 23.34 15.25
CA GLU A 64 11.44 24.62 14.62
C GLU A 64 12.16 25.70 15.46
N ARG A 65 13.46 25.89 15.21
CA ARG A 65 14.14 27.13 15.61
C ARG A 65 13.68 28.22 14.67
N ARG A 66 12.57 28.87 15.01
CA ARG A 66 12.33 30.24 14.57
C ARG A 66 12.96 31.16 15.61
N ALA A 67 14.18 31.60 15.32
CA ALA A 67 14.84 32.66 16.05
C ALA A 67 14.01 33.95 15.92
N GLU A 68 13.53 34.43 17.06
CA GLU A 68 13.63 35.80 17.56
C GLU A 68 13.86 36.93 16.54
N ALA A 69 12.91 37.86 16.50
CA ALA A 69 13.20 39.28 16.34
C ALA A 69 12.13 40.07 17.11
N GLU A 70 12.41 40.29 18.40
CA GLU A 70 11.86 41.37 19.20
C GLU A 70 12.58 42.68 18.78
N GLY A 71 11.85 43.79 18.65
CA GLY A 71 12.43 45.13 18.60
C GLY A 71 11.91 46.05 17.50
N ALA A 72 10.87 46.83 17.80
CA ALA A 72 10.90 48.30 17.88
C ALA A 72 9.47 48.86 17.99
#